data_AF-A0A6M0F7W3-F1
#
_entry.id   AF-A0A6M0F7W3-F1
#
_cell.length_a   1.000
_cell.length_b   1.000
_cell.length_c   1.000
_cell.angle_alpha   90.00
_cell.angle_beta   90.00
_cell.angle_gamma   90.00
#
_symmetry.space_group_name_H-M   'P 1'
#
loop_
_entity.id
_entity.type
_entity.pdbx_description
1 polymer ?
#
loop_
_entity_poly.entity_id
_entity_poly.type
_entity_poly.pdbx_seq_one_letter_code
_entity_poly.pdbx_strand_id
1 'polypeptide(L)'
;NECEFCTQSHASVACSLFSSDDGSDASIVDEVVMKQNVSGLSEKMQGLVALALAVQKGGQFVDQSHIDRVRAASATDQEIHDTVLIAAAFCMFNRYVDGLGTSVPSDKSMYDGMGQYLAHHGYVSGEA
;
A
#
# COMPACT_ATOMS: atom_id res chain seq x y z
N ASN A 1 7.73 -4.91 -5.08
CA ASN A 1 8.01 -6.20 -5.74
C ASN A 1 7.56 -6.25 -7.20
N GLU A 2 7.05 -5.15 -7.78
CA GLU A 2 6.69 -5.11 -9.21
C GLU A 2 5.57 -6.08 -9.64
N CYS A 3 4.80 -6.61 -8.69
CA CYS A 3 3.61 -7.41 -8.96
C CYS A 3 2.49 -6.53 -9.54
N GLU A 4 2.23 -6.64 -10.84
CA GLU A 4 1.28 -5.78 -11.56
C GLU A 4 -0.13 -5.89 -11.00
N PHE A 5 -0.63 -7.12 -10.80
CA PHE A 5 -1.96 -7.35 -10.25
C PHE A 5 -2.15 -6.66 -8.89
N CYS A 6 -1.19 -6.86 -7.96
CA CYS A 6 -1.27 -6.26 -6.64
C CYS A 6 -1.10 -4.73 -6.68
N THR A 7 -0.21 -4.20 -7.52
CA THR A 7 -0.07 -2.74 -7.66
C THR A 7 -1.38 -2.13 -8.15
N GLN A 8 -1.98 -2.70 -9.19
CA GLN A 8 -3.20 -2.15 -9.79
C GLN A 8 -4.42 -2.29 -8.87
N SER A 9 -4.62 -3.45 -8.24
CA SER A 9 -5.75 -3.65 -7.32
C SER A 9 -5.66 -2.75 -6.09
N HIS A 10 -4.49 -2.64 -5.47
CA HIS A 10 -4.31 -1.82 -4.27
C HIS A 10 -4.25 -0.31 -4.55
N ALA A 11 -3.76 0.11 -5.72
CA ALA A 11 -3.92 1.49 -6.16
C ALA A 11 -5.39 1.86 -6.29
N SER A 12 -6.21 0.97 -6.88
CA SER A 12 -7.66 1.20 -6.99
C SER A 12 -8.35 1.28 -5.63
N VAL A 13 -7.99 0.42 -4.67
CA VAL A 13 -8.46 0.51 -3.28
C VAL A 13 -8.10 1.86 -2.66
N ALA A 14 -6.83 2.29 -2.78
CA ALA A 14 -6.37 3.56 -2.23
C ALA A 14 -7.13 4.73 -2.86
N CYS A 15 -7.28 4.76 -4.20
CA CYS A 15 -8.07 5.78 -4.89
C CYS A 15 -9.50 5.85 -4.38
N SER A 16 -10.15 4.70 -4.14
CA SER A 16 -11.51 4.64 -3.60
C SER A 16 -11.60 5.24 -2.21
N LEU A 17 -10.66 4.93 -1.31
CA LEU A 17 -10.64 5.43 0.06
C LEU A 17 -10.36 6.95 0.13
N PHE A 18 -9.40 7.45 -0.65
CA PHE A 18 -9.13 8.89 -0.74
C PHE A 18 -10.33 9.66 -1.32
N SER A 19 -11.11 9.04 -2.22
CA SER A 19 -12.32 9.65 -2.78
C SER A 19 -13.48 9.69 -1.78
N SER A 20 -13.50 8.82 -0.75
CA SER A 20 -14.63 8.67 0.18
C SER A 20 -14.47 9.42 1.51
N ASP A 21 -13.24 9.70 1.96
CA ASP A 21 -13.01 10.08 3.37
C ASP A 21 -13.09 11.59 3.66
N ASP A 22 -12.64 12.48 2.77
CA ASP A 22 -12.60 13.93 3.08
C ASP A 22 -12.48 14.89 1.88
N GLY A 23 -12.55 14.40 0.64
CA GLY A 23 -12.30 15.21 -0.56
C GLY A 23 -10.82 15.34 -0.93
N SER A 24 -9.95 14.52 -0.34
CA SER A 24 -8.57 14.32 -0.78
C SER A 24 -8.48 13.97 -2.26
N ASP A 25 -7.50 14.55 -2.94
CA ASP A 25 -7.28 14.32 -4.36
C ASP A 25 -6.66 12.93 -4.58
N ALA A 26 -7.44 12.02 -5.18
CA ALA A 26 -6.99 10.69 -5.55
C ALA A 26 -5.73 10.70 -6.46
N SER A 27 -5.39 11.84 -7.07
CA SER A 27 -4.13 12.02 -7.81
C SER A 27 -2.88 11.76 -6.96
N ILE A 28 -2.96 11.88 -5.63
CA ILE A 28 -1.85 11.56 -4.73
C ILE A 28 -1.42 10.08 -4.86
N VAL A 29 -2.36 9.19 -5.17
CA VAL A 29 -2.07 7.77 -5.37
C VAL A 29 -1.19 7.58 -6.60
N ASP A 30 -1.50 8.26 -7.71
CA ASP A 30 -0.66 8.21 -8.91
C ASP A 30 0.72 8.84 -8.68
N GLU A 31 0.79 9.96 -7.95
CA GLU A 31 2.08 10.56 -7.56
C GLU A 31 2.95 9.57 -6.78
N VAL A 32 2.38 8.91 -5.77
CA VAL A 32 3.13 7.99 -4.89
C VAL A 32 3.43 6.67 -5.59
N VAL A 33 2.45 6.03 -6.23
CA VAL A 33 2.57 4.67 -6.78
C VAL A 33 3.27 4.67 -8.13
N MET A 34 2.90 5.59 -9.04
CA MET A 34 3.40 5.59 -10.41
C MET A 34 4.65 6.46 -10.57
N LYS A 35 4.73 7.58 -9.86
CA LYS A 35 5.85 8.53 -9.96
C LYS A 35 6.84 8.44 -8.81
N GLN A 36 6.56 7.61 -7.80
CA GLN A 36 7.39 7.46 -6.60
C GLN A 36 7.63 8.81 -5.88
N ASN A 37 6.69 9.74 -6.04
CA ASN A 37 6.74 11.05 -5.45
C ASN A 37 5.88 11.10 -4.18
N VAL A 38 6.55 11.13 -3.03
CA VAL A 38 5.91 11.17 -1.71
C VAL A 38 5.78 12.58 -1.14
N SER A 39 6.18 13.62 -1.87
CA SER A 39 6.25 14.99 -1.33
C SER A 39 4.89 15.56 -0.91
N GLY A 40 3.79 15.05 -1.48
CA GLY A 40 2.43 15.44 -1.14
C GLY A 40 1.88 14.77 0.13
N LEU A 41 2.60 13.80 0.71
CA LEU A 41 2.19 13.12 1.94
C LEU A 41 2.67 13.88 3.18
N SER A 42 1.98 13.69 4.31
CA SER A 42 2.47 14.17 5.61
C SER A 42 3.82 13.54 5.97
N GLU A 43 4.62 14.21 6.81
CA GLU A 43 5.94 13.70 7.22
C GLU A 43 5.86 12.29 7.82
N LYS A 44 4.80 12.02 8.59
CA LYS A 44 4.51 10.69 9.15
C LYS A 44 4.35 9.66 8.05
N MET A 45 3.49 9.93 7.07
CA MET A 45 3.24 9.01 5.95
C MET A 45 4.48 8.82 5.07
N GLN A 46 5.26 9.87 4.80
CA GLN A 46 6.53 9.73 4.09
C GLN A 46 7.50 8.79 4.81
N GLY A 47 7.60 8.91 6.14
CA GLY A 47 8.42 8.03 6.95
C GLY A 47 7.92 6.57 6.96
N LEU A 48 6.60 6.36 7.09
CA LEU A 48 6.01 5.02 7.07
C LEU A 48 6.17 4.36 5.68
N VAL A 49 6.00 5.10 4.58
CA VAL A 49 6.27 4.61 3.22
C VAL A 49 7.75 4.23 3.06
N ALA A 50 8.68 5.05 3.58
CA ALA A 50 10.10 4.72 3.54
C ALA A 50 10.42 3.43 4.33
N LEU A 51 9.82 3.26 5.52
CA LEU A 51 9.93 2.03 6.31
C LEU A 51 9.37 0.81 5.54
N ALA A 52 8.19 0.95 4.92
CA ALA A 52 7.60 -0.11 4.11
C ALA A 52 8.49 -0.50 2.92
N LEU A 53 9.13 0.47 2.25
CA LEU A 53 10.09 0.22 1.17
C LEU A 53 11.35 -0.50 1.67
N ALA A 54 11.82 -0.21 2.89
CA ALA A 54 12.91 -0.96 3.51
C ALA A 54 12.52 -2.41 3.81
N VAL A 55 11.36 -2.62 4.43
CA VAL A 55 10.80 -3.97 4.70
C VAL A 55 10.63 -4.75 3.39
N GLN A 56 10.19 -4.09 2.32
CA GLN A 56 10.01 -4.70 1.01
C GLN A 56 11.30 -5.26 0.41
N LYS A 57 12.45 -4.64 0.70
CA LYS A 57 13.78 -5.17 0.33
C LYS A 57 14.22 -6.31 1.23
N GLY A 58 13.79 -6.29 2.49
CA GLY A 58 14.05 -7.32 3.50
C GLY A 58 14.31 -6.72 4.88
N GLY A 59 14.12 -7.52 5.94
CA GLY A 59 14.27 -7.07 7.32
C GLY A 59 15.66 -6.51 7.65
N GLN A 60 16.72 -6.96 6.97
CA GLN A 60 18.07 -6.42 7.17
C GLN A 60 18.29 -5.00 6.66
N PHE A 61 17.35 -4.47 5.85
CA PHE A 61 17.40 -3.10 5.34
C PHE A 61 16.64 -2.11 6.23
N VAL A 62 15.94 -2.60 7.25
CA VAL A 62 15.30 -1.76 8.27
C VAL A 62 16.36 -1.38 9.29
N ASP A 63 16.65 -0.08 9.39
CA ASP A 63 17.57 0.47 10.38
C ASP A 63 16.82 1.30 11.44
N GLN A 64 17.54 1.65 12.50
CA GLN A 64 17.01 2.47 13.59
C GLN A 64 16.56 3.86 13.11
N SER A 65 17.19 4.40 12.05
CA SER A 65 16.84 5.72 11.53
C SER A 65 15.44 5.76 10.90
N HIS A 66 14.96 4.64 10.33
CA HIS A 66 13.56 4.53 9.88
C HIS A 66 12.60 4.67 11.06
N ILE A 67 12.87 3.98 12.17
CA ILE A 67 12.03 3.97 13.37
C ILE A 67 12.06 5.35 14.06
N ASP A 68 13.24 5.95 14.17
CA ASP A 68 13.41 7.26 14.79
C ASP A 68 12.70 8.35 13.98
N ARG A 69 12.79 8.29 12.65
CA ARG A 69 12.13 9.25 11.76
C ARG A 69 10.61 9.24 11.92
N VAL A 70 9.99 8.06 11.94
CA VAL A 70 8.52 7.96 12.06
C VAL A 70 8.05 8.34 13.47
N ARG A 71 8.81 8.01 14.52
CA ARG A 71 8.52 8.46 15.89
C ARG A 71 8.66 9.97 16.05
N ALA A 72 9.66 10.58 15.42
CA ALA A 72 9.81 12.04 15.40
C ALA A 72 8.60 12.72 14.72
N ALA A 73 8.02 12.05 13.72
CA ALA A 73 6.76 12.45 13.08
C ALA A 73 5.50 11.99 13.85
N SER A 74 5.63 11.63 15.14
CA SER A 74 4.56 11.21 16.04
C SER A 74 3.80 9.93 15.60
N ALA A 75 4.44 9.04 14.85
CA ALA A 75 3.91 7.70 14.63
C ALA A 75 3.92 6.89 15.93
N THR A 76 2.82 6.21 16.20
CA THR A 76 2.69 5.28 17.32
C THR A 76 3.39 3.95 17.03
N ASP A 77 3.76 3.20 18.08
CA ASP A 77 4.34 1.87 17.90
C ASP A 77 3.38 0.91 17.15
N GLN A 78 2.07 1.10 17.30
CA GLN A 78 1.07 0.35 16.54
C GLN A 78 1.15 0.66 15.04
N GLU A 79 1.18 1.93 14.63
CA GLU A 79 1.30 2.31 13.22
C GLU A 79 2.61 1.79 12.58
N ILE A 80 3.70 1.77 13.35
CA ILE A 80 4.98 1.20 12.93
C ILE A 80 4.86 -0.32 12.74
N HIS A 81 4.28 -1.01 13.72
CA HIS A 81 4.07 -2.45 13.66
C HIS A 81 3.17 -2.85 12.49
N ASP A 82 2.04 -2.16 12.31
CA ASP A 82 1.11 -2.37 11.22
C ASP A 82 1.79 -2.13 9.87
N THR A 83 2.60 -1.07 9.73
CA THR A 83 3.37 -0.80 8.52
C THR A 83 4.31 -1.96 8.16
N VAL A 84 5.03 -2.49 9.15
CA VAL A 84 5.94 -3.64 8.95
C VAL A 84 5.16 -4.89 8.56
N LEU A 85 4.08 -5.21 9.27
CA LEU A 85 3.26 -6.39 8.98
C LEU A 85 2.58 -6.31 7.62
N ILE A 86 1.99 -5.16 7.28
CA ILE A 86 1.34 -4.92 5.99
C ILE A 86 2.38 -5.10 4.86
N ALA A 87 3.53 -4.44 4.96
CA ALA A 87 4.58 -4.55 3.94
C ALA A 87 5.08 -6.00 3.79
N ALA A 88 5.32 -6.70 4.90
CA ALA A 88 5.78 -8.09 4.88
C ALA A 88 4.71 -9.04 4.29
N ALA A 89 3.45 -8.89 4.67
CA ALA A 89 2.33 -9.67 4.16
C ALA A 89 2.16 -9.46 2.65
N PHE A 90 2.20 -8.21 2.17
CA PHE A 90 2.14 -7.93 0.74
C PHE A 90 3.35 -8.45 -0.03
N CYS A 91 4.54 -8.49 0.58
CA CYS A 91 5.67 -9.19 -0.03
C CYS A 91 5.41 -10.69 -0.20
N MET A 92 4.76 -11.34 0.77
CA MET A 92 4.34 -12.73 0.65
C MET A 92 3.26 -12.89 -0.44
N PHE A 93 2.22 -12.05 -0.45
CA PHE A 93 1.15 -12.10 -1.44
C PHE A 93 1.65 -11.85 -2.86
N ASN A 94 2.56 -10.88 -3.06
CA ASN A 94 3.17 -10.64 -4.38
C ASN A 94 3.87 -11.90 -4.89
N ARG A 95 4.68 -12.55 -4.05
CA ARG A 95 5.36 -13.81 -4.41
C ARG A 95 4.37 -14.93 -4.75
N TYR A 96 3.25 -15.01 -4.03
CA TYR A 96 2.18 -15.96 -4.33
C TYR A 96 1.53 -15.67 -5.68
N VAL A 97 1.11 -14.42 -5.91
CA VAL A 97 0.40 -13.99 -7.12
C VAL A 97 1.26 -14.14 -8.36
N ASP A 98 2.49 -13.62 -8.32
CA ASP A 98 3.44 -13.71 -9.43
C ASP A 98 3.94 -15.14 -9.62
N GLY A 99 4.27 -15.83 -8.51
CA GLY A 99 4.82 -17.19 -8.55
C GLY A 99 3.84 -18.24 -9.07
N LEU A 100 2.53 -18.00 -8.94
CA LEU A 100 1.49 -18.84 -9.52
C LEU A 100 1.00 -18.36 -10.90
N GLY A 101 1.53 -17.27 -11.43
CA GLY A 101 1.16 -16.75 -12.74
C GLY A 101 -0.30 -16.27 -12.81
N THR A 102 -0.76 -15.58 -11.75
CA THR A 102 -2.12 -15.04 -11.68
C THR A 102 -2.41 -14.17 -12.90
N SER A 103 -3.54 -14.39 -13.55
CA SER A 103 -3.94 -13.60 -14.73
C SER A 103 -4.16 -12.14 -14.34
N VAL A 104 -3.52 -11.24 -15.07
CA VAL A 104 -3.63 -9.79 -14.89
C VAL A 104 -4.67 -9.25 -15.87
N PRO A 105 -5.79 -8.67 -15.41
CA PRO A 105 -6.71 -7.91 -16.24
C PRO A 105 -5.99 -6.84 -17.06
N SER A 106 -6.15 -6.86 -18.39
CA SER A 106 -5.55 -5.87 -19.30
C SER A 106 -6.27 -4.52 -19.30
N ASP A 107 -7.56 -4.51 -18.96
CA ASP A 107 -8.35 -3.30 -18.80
C ASP A 107 -8.31 -2.84 -17.34
N LYS A 108 -7.78 -1.63 -17.12
CA LYS A 108 -7.62 -1.05 -15.78
C LYS A 108 -8.95 -0.80 -15.09
N SER A 109 -10.04 -0.58 -15.83
CA SER A 109 -11.37 -0.38 -15.26
C SER A 109 -11.91 -1.62 -14.53
N MET A 110 -11.35 -2.81 -14.82
CA MET A 110 -11.68 -4.04 -14.09
C MET A 110 -11.23 -4.01 -12.63
N TYR A 111 -10.25 -3.16 -12.27
CA TYR A 111 -9.83 -2.99 -10.89
C TYR A 111 -10.74 -2.04 -10.11
N ASP A 112 -11.47 -1.12 -10.75
CA ASP A 112 -12.26 -0.10 -10.07
C ASP A 112 -13.36 -0.70 -9.19
N GLY A 113 -14.11 -1.67 -9.73
CA GLY A 113 -15.14 -2.38 -8.97
C GLY A 113 -14.54 -3.21 -7.82
N MET A 114 -13.39 -3.83 -8.04
CA MET A 114 -12.67 -4.58 -7.00
C MET A 114 -12.14 -3.64 -5.91
N GLY A 115 -11.59 -2.49 -6.29
CA GLY A 115 -11.04 -1.48 -5.40
C GLY A 115 -12.11 -0.91 -4.48
N GLN A 116 -13.25 -0.51 -5.04
CA GLN A 116 -14.41 -0.04 -4.28
C GLN A 116 -14.94 -1.11 -3.31
N TYR A 117 -15.05 -2.36 -3.77
CA TYR A 117 -15.51 -3.45 -2.90
C TYR A 117 -14.57 -3.65 -1.71
N LEU A 118 -13.28 -3.82 -1.99
CA LEU A 118 -12.25 -4.06 -0.97
C LEU A 118 -12.10 -2.87 -0.01
N ALA A 119 -12.25 -1.63 -0.50
CA ALA A 119 -12.21 -0.43 0.34
C ALA A 119 -13.28 -0.43 1.43
N HIS A 120 -14.49 -0.92 1.12
CA HIS A 120 -15.63 -0.87 2.04
C HIS A 120 -15.88 -2.18 2.81
N HIS A 121 -15.48 -3.32 2.25
CA HIS A 121 -15.81 -4.65 2.81
C HIS A 121 -14.56 -5.43 3.26
N GLY A 122 -13.37 -4.92 2.96
CA GLY A 122 -12.13 -5.67 3.12
C GLY A 122 -12.13 -6.95 2.29
N TYR A 123 -11.38 -7.96 2.72
CA TYR A 123 -11.25 -9.24 2.02
C TYR A 123 -12.36 -10.25 2.33
N VAL A 124 -13.42 -9.85 3.04
CA VAL A 124 -14.52 -10.75 3.37
C VAL A 124 -15.37 -10.93 2.12
N SER A 125 -15.24 -12.07 1.44
CA SER A 125 -16.23 -12.47 0.44
C SER A 125 -17.54 -12.75 1.16
N GLY A 126 -18.64 -12.16 0.70
CA GLY A 126 -19.98 -12.44 1.24
C GLY A 126 -20.40 -13.87 0.97
N GLU A 127 -19.93 -14.80 1.79
CA GLU A 127 -20.46 -16.14 2.04
C GLU A 127 -19.80 -16.65 3.33
N ALA A 128 -20.62 -16.75 4.38
CA ALA A 128 -20.31 -17.42 5.63
C ALA A 128 -21.14 -18.71 5.72
#